data_AF-A0A9X4C164-F1
#
_entry.id   AF-A0A9X4C164-F1
#
_cell.length_a   1.000
_cell.length_b   1.000
_cell.length_c   1.000
_cell.angle_alpha   90.00
_cell.angle_beta   90.00
_cell.angle_gamma   90.00
#
_symmetry.space_group_name_H-M   'P 1'
#
loop_
_entity.id
_entity.type
_entity.pdbx_description
1 polymer ?
#
loop_
_entity_poly.entity_id
_entity_poly.type
_entity_poly.pdbx_seq_one_letter_code
_entity_poly.pdbx_strand_id
1 'polypeptide(L)'
;MSENLVLFPEAFAQRISKIIGYEPPTGGNKANGWFGGYGCRWCAASKAWFTVVPFDQPQVAEKVAQMFRDAAVSDVTITNEGGISQEDDGKGLQVSAYV
;
A
#
# COMPACT_ATOMS: atom_id res chain seq x y z
N MET A 1 4.07 -1.35 -24.69
CA MET A 1 4.61 -0.85 -23.41
C MET A 1 3.53 0.04 -22.81
N SER A 2 3.05 -0.28 -21.61
CA SER A 2 1.87 0.35 -21.00
C SER A 2 2.11 1.83 -20.69
N GLU A 3 1.27 2.71 -21.22
CA GLU A 3 1.28 4.17 -21.09
C GLU A 3 0.92 4.70 -19.67
N ASN A 4 1.00 3.86 -18.64
CA ASN A 4 0.46 4.14 -17.29
C ASN A 4 1.47 4.77 -16.31
N LEU A 5 2.63 5.28 -16.75
CA LEU A 5 3.68 5.75 -15.84
C LEU A 5 3.93 7.28 -15.85
N VAL A 6 3.17 8.05 -16.63
CA VAL A 6 3.43 9.50 -16.82
C VAL A 6 2.76 10.39 -15.75
N LEU A 7 1.86 9.86 -14.91
CA LEU A 7 1.08 10.64 -13.94
C LEU A 7 1.57 10.56 -12.49
N PHE A 8 2.72 9.94 -12.25
CA PHE A 8 3.25 9.79 -10.90
C PHE A 8 4.42 10.74 -10.67
N PRO A 9 4.51 11.40 -9.50
CA PRO A 9 5.80 11.87 -9.01
C PRO A 9 6.74 10.66 -9.04
N GLU A 10 7.87 10.78 -9.73
CA GLU A 10 8.83 9.72 -10.07
C GLU A 10 9.14 8.75 -8.92
N ALA A 11 9.04 9.24 -7.67
CA ALA A 11 9.17 8.47 -6.44
C ALA A 11 8.09 7.40 -6.20
N PHE A 12 6.83 7.59 -6.63
CA PHE A 12 5.75 6.61 -6.49
C PHE A 12 5.79 5.54 -7.58
N ALA A 13 6.05 5.91 -8.83
CA ALA A 13 6.22 4.96 -9.93
C ALA A 13 7.40 4.01 -9.69
N GLN A 14 8.55 4.51 -9.23
CA GLN A 14 9.67 3.63 -8.85
C GLN A 14 9.34 2.71 -7.66
N ARG A 15 8.48 3.15 -6.72
CA ARG A 15 8.03 2.34 -5.57
C ARG A 15 7.08 1.21 -5.98
N ILE A 16 6.10 1.49 -6.85
CA ILE A 16 5.15 0.49 -7.35
C ILE A 16 5.80 -0.41 -8.42
N SER A 17 6.68 0.09 -9.28
CA SER A 17 7.42 -0.75 -10.23
C SER A 17 8.35 -1.74 -9.52
N LYS A 18 8.90 -1.41 -8.34
CA LYS A 18 9.58 -2.38 -7.48
C LYS A 18 8.62 -3.45 -6.92
N ILE A 19 7.35 -3.12 -6.71
CA ILE A 19 6.35 -4.07 -6.21
C ILE A 19 5.94 -5.08 -7.31
N ILE A 20 5.81 -4.63 -8.56
CA ILE A 20 5.27 -5.46 -9.64
C ILE A 20 6.29 -6.52 -10.15
N GLY A 21 7.58 -6.35 -9.87
CA GLY A 21 8.66 -7.22 -10.37
C GLY A 21 9.34 -8.14 -9.35
N TYR A 22 8.88 -8.22 -8.10
CA TYR A 22 9.54 -8.99 -7.04
C TYR A 22 8.78 -10.27 -6.65
N GLU A 23 9.52 -11.22 -6.09
CA GLU A 23 9.00 -12.46 -5.51
C GLU A 23 7.92 -12.21 -4.45
N PRO A 24 6.99 -13.17 -4.24
CA PRO A 24 5.94 -13.05 -3.25
C PRO A 24 6.51 -12.69 -1.87
N PRO A 25 5.92 -11.71 -1.17
CA PRO A 25 6.38 -11.29 0.15
C PRO A 25 6.36 -12.45 1.17
N THR A 26 7.34 -12.47 2.06
CA THR A 26 7.35 -13.37 3.23
C THR A 26 6.35 -12.90 4.29
N GLY A 27 6.03 -13.78 5.25
CA GLY A 27 5.14 -13.49 6.37
C GLY A 27 5.29 -12.08 6.95
N GLY A 28 4.22 -11.28 6.89
CA GLY A 28 4.21 -9.94 7.47
C GLY A 28 4.34 -9.97 8.99
N ASN A 29 5.32 -9.24 9.54
CA ASN A 29 5.46 -9.03 10.98
C ASN A 29 6.02 -7.63 11.27
N LYS A 30 5.96 -7.18 12.54
CA LYS A 30 6.43 -5.84 12.95
C LYS A 30 7.92 -5.56 12.67
N ALA A 31 8.73 -6.62 12.53
CA ALA A 31 10.16 -6.54 12.27
C ALA A 31 10.50 -6.72 10.78
N ASN A 32 9.52 -7.03 9.93
CA ASN A 32 9.76 -7.28 8.52
C ASN A 32 10.02 -5.96 7.78
N GLY A 33 11.29 -5.65 7.56
CA GLY A 33 11.74 -4.46 6.82
C GLY A 33 11.36 -4.48 5.33
N TRP A 34 10.88 -5.61 4.81
CA TRP A 34 10.36 -5.74 3.45
C TRP A 34 9.26 -4.71 3.19
N PHE A 35 8.19 -4.69 3.99
CA PHE A 35 7.09 -3.73 3.83
C PHE A 35 7.54 -2.27 4.01
N GLY A 36 8.42 -2.02 4.99
CA GLY A 36 9.04 -0.72 5.21
C GLY A 36 9.76 -0.16 3.97
N GLY A 37 10.38 -1.04 3.17
CA GLY A 37 11.11 -0.69 1.96
C GLY A 37 10.24 -0.30 0.75
N TYR A 38 8.97 -0.73 0.71
CA TYR A 38 8.04 -0.44 -0.39
C TYR A 38 7.16 0.79 -0.15
N GLY A 39 7.49 1.60 0.86
CA GLY A 39 6.71 2.79 1.21
C GLY A 39 5.55 2.52 2.17
N CYS A 40 5.37 1.29 2.64
CA CYS A 40 4.47 0.99 3.74
C CYS A 40 5.13 1.36 5.08
N ARG A 41 4.33 1.80 6.05
CA ARG A 41 4.79 2.16 7.40
C ARG A 41 4.16 1.22 8.41
N TRP A 42 4.93 0.85 9.43
CA TRP A 42 4.39 0.13 10.59
C TRP A 42 3.81 1.12 11.59
N CYS A 43 2.58 0.89 12.03
CA CYS A 43 1.96 1.61 13.14
C CYS A 43 1.94 0.72 14.38
N ALA A 44 2.61 1.17 15.45
CA ALA A 44 2.63 0.44 16.72
C ALA A 44 1.27 0.45 17.43
N ALA A 45 0.47 1.51 17.27
CA ALA A 45 -0.81 1.65 17.95
C ALA A 45 -1.89 0.73 17.36
N SER A 46 -2.01 0.66 16.04
CA SER A 46 -2.96 -0.22 15.35
C SER A 46 -2.41 -1.62 15.07
N LYS A 47 -1.13 -1.88 15.37
CA LYS A 47 -0.42 -3.13 15.02
C LYS A 47 -0.61 -3.52 13.56
N ALA A 48 -0.46 -2.54 12.68
CA ALA A 48 -0.70 -2.71 11.25
C ALA A 48 0.41 -2.10 10.42
N TRP A 49 0.69 -2.75 9.29
CA TRP A 49 1.34 -2.11 8.17
C TRP A 49 0.30 -1.28 7.41
N PHE A 50 0.65 -0.08 6.98
CA PHE A 50 -0.25 0.71 6.14
C PHE A 50 0.50 1.52 5.10
N THR A 51 -0.18 1.83 4.00
CA THR A 51 0.27 2.80 3.00
C THR A 51 -0.91 3.63 2.53
N VAL A 52 -0.64 4.84 2.06
CA VAL A 52 -1.65 5.75 1.52
C VAL A 52 -1.35 5.96 0.05
N VAL A 53 -2.34 5.71 -0.80
CA VAL A 53 -2.28 5.91 -2.24
C VAL A 53 -3.33 6.95 -2.66
N PRO A 54 -3.11 7.71 -3.75
CA PRO A 54 -4.11 8.64 -4.27
C PRO A 54 -5.47 8.01 -4.57
N PHE A 55 -6.56 8.78 -4.45
CA PHE A 55 -7.93 8.30 -4.69
C PHE A 55 -8.18 7.83 -6.13
N ASP A 56 -7.53 8.46 -7.09
CA ASP A 56 -7.61 8.14 -8.52
C ASP A 56 -6.82 6.88 -8.91
N GLN A 57 -6.23 6.18 -7.92
CA GLN A 57 -5.40 4.99 -8.14
C GLN A 57 -5.87 3.75 -7.37
N PRO A 58 -7.15 3.36 -7.49
CA PRO A 58 -7.68 2.20 -6.77
C PRO A 58 -6.97 0.90 -7.16
N GLN A 59 -6.49 0.77 -8.41
CA GLN A 59 -5.73 -0.39 -8.86
C GLN A 59 -4.40 -0.58 -8.11
N VAL A 60 -3.78 0.53 -7.70
CA VAL A 60 -2.55 0.49 -6.89
C VAL A 60 -2.89 0.03 -5.48
N ALA A 61 -3.98 0.55 -4.90
CA ALA A 61 -4.48 0.11 -3.58
C ALA A 61 -4.73 -1.41 -3.56
N GLU A 62 -5.44 -1.92 -4.56
CA GLU A 62 -5.72 -3.35 -4.71
C GLU A 62 -4.45 -4.19 -4.89
N LYS A 63 -3.48 -3.71 -5.67
CA LYS A 63 -2.21 -4.43 -5.86
C LYS A 63 -1.45 -4.54 -4.54
N VAL A 64 -1.37 -3.46 -3.76
CA VAL A 64 -0.74 -3.49 -2.44
C VAL A 64 -1.52 -4.40 -1.47
N ALA A 65 -2.85 -4.36 -1.50
CA ALA A 65 -3.67 -5.25 -0.69
C ALA A 65 -3.41 -6.72 -1.03
N GLN A 66 -3.29 -7.04 -2.33
CA GLN A 66 -2.95 -8.38 -2.77
C GLN A 66 -1.58 -8.82 -2.27
N MET A 67 -0.56 -7.94 -2.29
CA MET A 67 0.75 -8.27 -1.71
C MET A 67 0.65 -8.64 -0.23
N PHE A 68 -0.14 -7.91 0.56
CA PHE A 68 -0.33 -8.23 1.97
C PHE A 68 -0.99 -9.61 2.15
N ARG A 69 -1.98 -9.94 1.31
CA ARG A 69 -2.62 -11.27 1.31
C ARG A 69 -1.64 -12.38 0.90
N ASP A 70 -0.85 -12.15 -0.13
CA ASP A 70 0.19 -13.07 -0.60
C ASP A 70 1.27 -13.30 0.48
N ALA A 71 1.51 -12.30 1.32
CA ALA A 71 2.38 -12.37 2.50
C ALA A 71 1.76 -13.08 3.71
N ALA A 72 0.62 -13.75 3.51
CA ALA A 72 -0.17 -14.38 4.57
C ALA A 72 -0.63 -13.42 5.68
N VAL A 73 -0.75 -12.10 5.39
CA VAL A 73 -1.44 -11.17 6.28
C VAL A 73 -2.94 -11.28 6.00
N SER A 74 -3.70 -11.80 6.96
CA SER A 74 -5.09 -12.21 6.74
C SER A 74 -6.09 -11.05 6.80
N ASP A 75 -5.76 -10.00 7.55
CA ASP A 75 -6.66 -8.86 7.77
C ASP A 75 -6.16 -7.64 7.01
N VAL A 76 -6.60 -7.53 5.75
CA VAL A 76 -6.20 -6.47 4.82
C VAL A 76 -7.40 -5.66 4.40
N THR A 77 -7.37 -4.36 4.67
CA THR A 77 -8.45 -3.42 4.39
C THR A 77 -7.99 -2.30 3.47
N ILE A 78 -8.92 -1.79 2.67
CA ILE A 78 -8.75 -0.56 1.89
C ILE A 78 -9.84 0.40 2.35
N THR A 79 -9.44 1.52 2.92
CA THR A 79 -10.36 2.55 3.45
C THR A 79 -9.89 3.92 3.00
N ASN A 80 -10.67 4.96 3.26
CA ASN A 80 -10.17 6.32 3.15
C ASN A 80 -9.16 6.60 4.27
N GLU A 81 -8.10 7.36 3.98
CA GLU A 81 -7.15 7.81 5.01
C GLU A 81 -7.90 8.66 6.04
N GLY A 82 -7.78 8.29 7.32
CA GLY A 82 -8.50 8.94 8.41
C GLY A 82 -10.03 8.82 8.33
N GLY A 83 -10.57 7.98 7.43
CA GLY A 83 -12.01 7.92 7.15
C GLY A 83 -12.57 9.12 6.37
N ILE A 84 -11.69 9.98 5.83
CA ILE A 84 -12.08 11.25 5.19
C ILE A 84 -12.21 11.04 3.68
N SER A 85 -13.36 11.38 3.10
CA SER A 85 -13.59 11.24 1.66
C SER A 85 -12.76 12.24 0.84
N GLN A 86 -12.64 12.01 -0.47
CA GLN A 86 -11.99 12.99 -1.35
C GLN A 86 -12.73 14.34 -1.36
N GLU A 87 -14.04 14.32 -1.22
CA GLU A 87 -14.90 15.51 -1.18
C GLU A 87 -14.68 16.34 0.09
N ASP A 88 -14.19 15.71 1.15
CA ASP A 88 -13.88 16.30 2.46
C ASP A 88 -12.37 16.57 2.65
N ASP A 89 -11.62 16.78 1.55
CA ASP A 89 -10.16 17.00 1.56
C ASP A 89 -9.33 15.83 2.13
N GLY A 90 -9.83 14.60 1.97
CA GLY A 90 -9.08 13.38 2.32
C GLY A 90 -7.76 13.26 1.54
N LYS A 91 -6.77 12.58 2.11
CA LYS A 91 -5.45 12.46 1.46
C LYS A 91 -5.32 11.29 0.49
N GLY A 92 -6.24 10.33 0.52
CA GLY A 92 -6.22 9.17 -0.36
C GLY A 92 -6.85 7.91 0.22
N LEU A 93 -6.62 6.79 -0.45
CA LEU A 93 -6.97 5.45 -0.01
C LEU A 93 -5.84 4.89 0.85
N GLN A 94 -6.16 4.50 2.08
CA GLN A 94 -5.28 3.78 2.98
C GLN A 94 -5.47 2.28 2.83
N VAL A 95 -4.41 1.57 2.48
CA VAL A 95 -4.35 0.11 2.55
C VAL A 95 -3.72 -0.26 3.89
N SER A 96 -4.44 -1.00 4.73
CA SER A 96 -3.96 -1.44 6.05
C SER A 96 -3.91 -2.96 6.09
N ALA A 97 -2.89 -3.51 6.74
CA ALA A 97 -2.68 -4.95 6.92
C ALA A 97 -2.30 -5.22 8.38
N TYR A 98 -3.23 -5.81 9.13
CA TYR A 98 -3.12 -6.02 10.57
C TYR A 98 -2.41 -7.34 10.87
N VAL A 99 -1.56 -7.34 11.90
CA VAL A 99 -0.69 -8.47 12.27
C VAL A 99 -0.85 -8.85 13.73
#